data_AF-A0A326U2S2-F1
#
_entry.id   AF-A0A326U2S2-F1
#
_cell.length_a   1.000
_cell.length_b   1.000
_cell.length_c   1.000
_cell.angle_alpha   90.00
_cell.angle_beta   90.00
_cell.angle_gamma   90.00
#
_symmetry.space_group_name_H-M   'P 1'
#
loop_
_entity.id
_entity.type
_entity.pdbx_description
1 polymer ?
#
loop_
_entity_poly.entity_id
_entity_poly.type
_entity_poly.pdbx_seq_one_letter_code
_entity_poly.pdbx_strand_id
1 'polypeptide(L)'
;MTSDIVHLRREIEATYSAATLGLTGLAAGESTHQAKAERLGLLLGQVQALVGEQQGLAIYNQTLSRIPDIPCRSSILSTLPTECGDTEEIAILCDWLRDMWETMDLRRKRFGEETAQKIIAAPPVQIGCLLYTQERKPRRAEDGKPYNSS
;
A
#
# COMPACT_ATOMS: atom_id res chain seq x y z
N MET A 1 -11.17 2.67 34.01
CA MET A 1 -10.78 1.65 33.02
C MET A 1 -9.30 1.79 32.81
N THR A 2 -8.55 0.79 33.26
CA THR A 2 -7.11 0.78 33.51
C THR A 2 -6.30 1.01 32.24
N SER A 3 -5.27 1.87 32.33
CA SER A 3 -4.35 2.22 31.24
C SER A 3 -3.85 1.00 30.45
N ASP A 4 -3.66 -0.12 31.14
CA ASP A 4 -3.17 -1.38 30.59
C ASP A 4 -4.13 -2.00 29.57
N ILE A 5 -5.45 -1.93 29.80
CA ILE A 5 -6.43 -2.44 28.83
C ILE A 5 -6.41 -1.57 27.57
N VAL A 6 -6.24 -0.25 27.72
CA VAL A 6 -6.14 0.66 26.57
C VAL A 6 -4.89 0.35 25.75
N HIS A 7 -3.77 0.08 26.41
CA HIS A 7 -2.53 -0.34 25.76
C HIS A 7 -2.71 -1.65 25.01
N LEU A 8 -3.21 -2.69 25.68
CA LEU A 8 -3.42 -4.01 25.08
C LEU A 8 -4.37 -3.96 23.88
N ARG A 9 -5.41 -3.12 23.92
CA ARG A 9 -6.30 -2.93 22.77
C ARG A 9 -5.57 -2.34 21.58
N ARG A 10 -4.69 -1.35 21.80
CA ARG A 10 -3.88 -0.77 20.72
C ARG A 10 -2.91 -1.79 20.15
N GLU A 11 -2.30 -2.63 20.99
CA GLU A 11 -1.40 -3.70 20.51
C GLU A 11 -2.14 -4.79 19.73
N ILE A 12 -3.34 -5.18 20.16
CA ILE A 12 -4.22 -6.09 19.41
C ILE A 12 -4.56 -5.49 18.05
N GLU A 13 -4.95 -4.22 18.03
CA GLU A 13 -5.31 -3.51 16.79
C GLU A 13 -4.13 -3.41 15.82
N ALA A 14 -2.95 -3.03 16.31
CA ALA A 14 -1.74 -2.94 15.51
C ALA A 14 -1.34 -4.32 14.96
N THR A 15 -1.27 -5.34 15.82
CA THR A 15 -0.89 -6.71 15.44
C THR A 15 -1.86 -7.29 14.41
N TYR A 16 -3.16 -7.08 14.60
CA TYR A 16 -4.17 -7.57 13.67
C TYR A 16 -4.12 -6.81 12.33
N SER A 17 -3.97 -5.49 12.35
CA SER A 17 -3.90 -4.65 11.14
C SER A 17 -2.66 -4.97 10.30
N ALA A 18 -1.49 -5.09 10.94
CA ALA A 18 -0.26 -5.56 10.31
C ALA A 18 -0.46 -6.91 9.62
N ALA A 19 -1.16 -7.82 10.28
CA ALA A 19 -1.36 -9.15 9.75
C ALA A 19 -2.35 -9.20 8.59
N THR A 20 -3.39 -8.36 8.62
CA THR A 20 -4.33 -8.20 7.49
C THR A 20 -3.63 -7.58 6.28
N LEU A 21 -2.64 -6.72 6.51
CA LEU A 21 -1.82 -6.12 5.45
C LEU A 21 -0.69 -7.02 4.95
N GLY A 22 -0.48 -8.19 5.56
CA GLY A 22 0.66 -9.06 5.25
C GLY A 22 2.02 -8.44 5.64
N LEU A 23 2.01 -7.46 6.54
CA LEU A 23 3.20 -6.73 7.00
C LEU A 23 3.81 -7.33 8.28
N THR A 24 3.12 -8.24 8.96
CA THR A 24 3.61 -8.84 10.20
C THR A 24 4.92 -9.60 9.99
N GLY A 25 5.91 -9.31 10.83
CA GLY A 25 7.18 -10.05 10.85
C GLY A 25 8.10 -9.73 9.66
N LEU A 26 7.80 -8.70 8.87
CA LEU A 26 8.64 -8.26 7.75
C LEU A 26 10.03 -7.84 8.21
N ALA A 27 10.14 -7.06 9.29
CA ALA A 27 11.45 -6.68 9.85
C ALA A 27 12.23 -7.87 10.43
N ALA A 28 11.53 -8.92 10.89
CA ALA A 28 12.15 -10.12 11.45
C ALA A 28 12.55 -11.14 10.37
N GLY A 29 12.18 -10.92 9.11
CA GLY A 29 12.35 -11.92 8.03
C GLY A 29 11.46 -13.15 8.18
N GLU A 30 10.52 -13.12 9.12
CA GLU A 30 9.66 -14.23 9.52
C GLU A 30 8.19 -13.86 9.27
N SER A 31 7.84 -13.68 7.99
CA SER A 31 6.44 -13.57 7.57
C SER A 31 5.76 -14.94 7.71
N THR A 32 5.41 -15.36 8.93
CA THR A 32 4.66 -16.60 9.16
C THR A 32 3.31 -16.32 9.82
N HIS A 33 2.26 -16.95 9.28
CA HIS A 33 0.91 -16.93 9.84
C HIS A 33 0.86 -17.45 11.29
N GLN A 34 1.85 -18.24 11.71
CA GLN A 34 1.91 -18.84 13.03
C GLN A 34 2.33 -17.82 14.11
N ALA A 35 3.35 -17.00 13.85
CA ALA A 35 3.76 -15.92 14.76
C ALA A 35 2.62 -14.92 15.05
N LYS A 36 1.73 -14.69 14.07
CA LYS A 36 0.51 -13.87 14.22
C LYS A 36 -0.44 -14.45 15.27
N ALA A 37 -0.83 -15.72 15.10
CA ALA A 37 -1.82 -16.38 15.94
C ALA A 37 -1.32 -16.49 17.38
N GLU A 38 -0.03 -16.78 17.54
CA GLU A 38 0.64 -16.83 18.84
C GLU A 38 0.64 -15.46 19.53
N ARG A 39 1.03 -14.38 18.83
CA ARG A 39 1.04 -13.03 19.42
C ARG A 39 -0.36 -12.54 19.80
N LEU A 40 -1.36 -12.75 18.95
CA LEU A 40 -2.76 -12.40 19.28
C LEU A 40 -3.31 -13.26 20.44
N GLY A 41 -2.93 -14.53 20.51
CA GLY A 41 -3.28 -15.42 21.62
C GLY A 41 -2.69 -14.95 22.95
N LEU A 42 -1.42 -14.51 22.95
CA LEU A 42 -0.77 -13.94 24.13
C LEU A 42 -1.46 -12.65 24.59
N LEU A 43 -1.77 -11.74 23.67
CA LEU A 43 -2.47 -10.49 23.98
C LEU A 43 -3.88 -10.76 24.55
N LEU A 44 -4.61 -11.73 23.99
CA LEU A 44 -5.90 -12.16 24.55
C LEU A 44 -5.74 -12.68 25.98
N GLY A 45 -4.75 -13.55 26.24
CA GLY A 45 -4.47 -14.06 27.58
C GLY A 45 -4.15 -12.96 28.59
N GLN A 46 -3.40 -11.92 28.17
CA GLN A 46 -3.10 -10.76 29.01
C GLN A 46 -4.35 -9.93 29.33
N VAL A 47 -5.24 -9.71 28.36
CA VAL A 47 -6.52 -9.03 28.61
C VAL A 47 -7.38 -9.87 29.56
N GLN A 48 -7.48 -11.18 29.34
CA GLN A 48 -8.26 -12.09 30.20
C GLN A 48 -7.71 -12.13 31.64
N ALA A 49 -6.40 -12.05 31.83
CA ALA A 49 -5.79 -11.97 33.16
C ALA A 49 -6.19 -10.70 33.94
N LEU A 50 -6.48 -9.59 33.24
CA LEU A 50 -6.83 -8.31 33.87
C LEU A 50 -8.32 -8.16 34.20
N VAL A 51 -9.20 -8.74 33.38
CA VAL A 51 -10.66 -8.52 33.50
C VAL A 51 -11.49 -9.80 33.64
N GLY A 52 -10.85 -10.95 33.65
CA GLY A 52 -11.50 -12.26 33.59
C GLY A 52 -11.80 -12.71 32.16
N GLU A 53 -11.97 -14.02 31.99
CA GLU A 53 -12.02 -14.69 30.68
C GLU A 53 -13.13 -14.17 29.76
N GLN A 54 -14.38 -14.12 30.25
CA GLN A 54 -15.53 -13.68 29.44
C GLN A 54 -15.44 -12.21 29.05
N GLN A 55 -15.05 -11.35 30.00
CA GLN A 55 -14.96 -9.92 29.75
C GLN A 55 -13.76 -9.59 28.86
N GLY A 56 -12.67 -10.35 28.99
CA GLY A 56 -11.51 -10.21 28.12
C GLY A 56 -11.82 -10.61 26.67
N LEU A 57 -12.54 -11.71 26.48
CA LEU A 57 -13.02 -12.11 25.15
C LEU A 57 -13.94 -11.07 24.53
N ALA A 58 -14.85 -10.47 25.32
CA ALA A 58 -15.72 -9.41 24.84
C ALA A 58 -14.92 -8.16 24.40
N ILE A 59 -13.92 -7.73 25.17
CA ILE A 59 -13.04 -6.61 24.82
C ILE A 59 -12.23 -6.92 23.56
N TYR A 60 -11.69 -8.14 23.45
CA TYR A 60 -10.94 -8.59 22.28
C TYR A 60 -11.80 -8.55 21.02
N ASN A 61 -12.97 -9.18 21.03
CA ASN A 61 -13.90 -9.19 19.90
C ASN A 61 -14.39 -7.77 19.54
N GLN A 62 -14.66 -6.93 20.53
CA GLN A 62 -15.04 -5.54 20.29
C GLN A 62 -13.89 -4.72 19.69
N THR A 63 -12.64 -5.08 19.98
CA THR A 63 -11.47 -4.40 19.41
C THR A 63 -11.30 -4.81 17.96
N LEU A 64 -11.41 -6.11 17.65
CA LEU A 64 -11.33 -6.59 16.27
C LEU A 64 -12.48 -6.07 15.39
N SER A 65 -13.70 -5.98 15.92
CA SER A 65 -14.85 -5.51 15.14
C SER A 65 -14.80 -4.03 14.74
N ARG A 66 -13.87 -3.26 15.32
CA ARG A 66 -13.63 -1.85 14.96
C ARG A 66 -12.61 -1.70 13.82
N ILE A 67 -11.86 -2.75 13.53
CA ILE A 67 -10.85 -2.74 12.47
C ILE A 67 -11.59 -2.99 11.15
N PRO A 68 -11.47 -2.09 10.16
CA PRO A 68 -12.16 -2.26 8.89
C PRO A 68 -11.57 -3.44 8.10
N ASP A 69 -12.44 -4.23 7.46
CA ASP A 69 -12.04 -5.37 6.60
C ASP A 69 -11.16 -4.92 5.43
N ILE A 70 -11.42 -3.71 4.91
CA ILE A 70 -10.60 -3.07 3.88
C ILE A 70 -9.70 -2.04 4.56
N PRO A 71 -8.37 -2.24 4.54
CA PRO A 71 -7.44 -1.28 5.13
C PRO A 71 -7.57 0.09 4.46
N CYS A 72 -7.60 1.14 5.28
CA CYS A 72 -7.56 2.51 4.78
C CYS A 72 -6.12 2.99 4.61
N ARG A 73 -5.91 4.03 3.80
CA ARG A 73 -4.58 4.59 3.55
C ARG A 73 -3.83 4.97 4.83
N SER A 74 -4.53 5.55 5.80
CA SER A 74 -3.93 5.94 7.08
C SER A 74 -3.48 4.74 7.91
N SER A 75 -4.24 3.63 7.91
CA SER A 75 -3.83 2.43 8.66
C SER A 75 -2.60 1.78 8.03
N ILE A 76 -2.47 1.81 6.70
CA ILE A 76 -1.26 1.33 6.00
C ILE A 76 -0.04 2.17 6.42
N LEU A 77 -0.16 3.50 6.37
CA LEU A 77 0.95 4.40 6.72
C LEU A 77 1.36 4.32 8.19
N SER A 78 0.44 4.10 9.12
CA SER A 78 0.78 3.95 10.54
C SER A 78 1.39 2.59 10.86
N THR A 79 1.05 1.56 10.08
CA THR A 79 1.50 0.18 10.33
C THR A 79 2.91 -0.06 9.80
N LEU A 80 3.28 0.55 8.67
CA LEU A 80 4.59 0.35 8.03
C LEU A 80 5.79 0.67 8.94
N PRO A 81 5.88 1.83 9.61
CA PRO A 81 7.00 2.12 10.52
C PRO A 81 7.04 1.19 11.74
N THR A 82 5.87 0.77 12.22
CA THR A 82 5.77 -0.12 13.39
C THR A 82 6.32 -1.51 13.09
N GLU A 83 6.05 -2.04 11.89
CA GLU A 83 6.43 -3.41 11.52
C GLU A 83 7.75 -3.53 10.76
N CYS A 84 8.13 -2.50 10.00
CA CYS A 84 9.37 -2.49 9.21
C CYS A 84 10.51 -1.72 9.89
N GLY A 85 10.23 -1.05 11.01
CA GLY A 85 11.14 -0.15 11.70
C GLY A 85 10.97 1.30 11.29
N ASP A 86 11.20 2.20 12.24
CA ASP A 86 11.19 3.65 12.02
C ASP A 86 12.53 4.10 11.42
N THR A 87 12.72 3.77 10.14
CA THR A 87 13.93 4.13 9.38
C THR A 87 13.64 5.17 8.31
N GLU A 88 14.69 5.83 7.82
CA GLU A 88 14.58 6.82 6.75
C GLU A 88 13.99 6.21 5.47
N GLU A 89 14.32 4.97 5.14
CA GLU A 89 13.80 4.25 3.98
C GLU A 89 12.29 4.03 4.07
N ILE A 90 11.78 3.70 5.26
CA ILE A 90 10.34 3.52 5.48
C ILE A 90 9.61 4.88 5.44
N ALA A 91 10.23 5.95 5.96
CA ALA A 91 9.69 7.29 5.82
C ALA A 91 9.57 7.71 4.35
N ILE A 92 10.61 7.48 3.54
CA ILE A 92 10.61 7.74 2.09
C ILE A 92 9.52 6.93 1.38
N LEU A 93 9.36 5.64 1.73
CA LEU A 93 8.30 4.80 1.17
C LEU A 93 6.91 5.35 1.52
N CYS A 94 6.69 5.77 2.77
CA CYS A 94 5.43 6.36 3.21
C CYS A 94 5.11 7.66 2.46
N ASP A 95 6.10 8.50 2.21
CA ASP A 95 5.92 9.73 1.43
C ASP A 95 5.58 9.41 -0.03
N TRP A 96 6.29 8.46 -0.64
CA TRP A 96 5.98 8.02 -2.01
C TRP A 96 4.57 7.43 -2.16
N LEU A 97 4.10 6.65 -1.17
CA LEU A 97 2.75 6.12 -1.15
C LEU A 97 1.69 7.25 -1.07
N ARG A 98 1.94 8.31 -0.29
CA ARG A 98 1.06 9.48 -0.24
C ARG A 98 0.98 10.15 -1.61
N ASP A 99 2.11 10.47 -2.23
CA ASP A 99 2.17 11.11 -3.54
C ASP A 99 1.46 10.28 -4.63
N MET A 100 1.67 8.97 -4.62
CA MET A 100 1.00 8.04 -5.53
C MET A 100 -0.52 8.09 -5.35
N TRP A 101 -1.01 8.04 -4.11
CA TRP A 101 -2.43 8.07 -3.81
C TRP A 101 -3.09 9.41 -4.16
N GLU A 102 -2.42 10.52 -3.90
CA GLU A 102 -2.88 11.85 -4.34
C GLU A 102 -2.98 11.92 -5.86
N THR A 103 -1.99 11.38 -6.57
CA THR A 103 -2.01 11.29 -8.03
C THR A 103 -3.19 10.47 -8.54
N MET A 104 -3.50 9.32 -7.89
CA MET A 104 -4.67 8.51 -8.23
C MET A 104 -5.96 9.28 -8.01
N ASP A 105 -6.08 10.01 -6.90
CA ASP A 105 -7.29 10.79 -6.58
C ASP A 105 -7.50 11.94 -7.56
N LEU A 106 -6.43 12.63 -7.97
CA LEU A 106 -6.49 13.65 -9.01
C LEU A 106 -6.97 13.06 -10.34
N ARG A 107 -6.48 11.86 -10.71
CA ARG A 107 -6.91 11.17 -11.93
C ARG A 107 -8.38 10.79 -11.86
N ARG A 108 -8.85 10.21 -10.74
CA ARG A 108 -10.27 9.88 -10.53
C ARG A 108 -11.15 11.12 -10.62
N LYS A 109 -10.76 12.20 -9.95
CA LYS A 109 -11.49 13.47 -9.97
C LYS A 109 -11.57 14.07 -11.38
N ARG A 110 -10.51 13.95 -12.17
CA ARG A 110 -10.44 14.55 -13.52
C ARG A 110 -11.10 13.73 -14.61
N PHE A 111 -10.98 12.41 -14.57
CA PHE A 111 -11.36 11.51 -15.66
C PHE A 111 -12.52 10.56 -15.31
N GLY A 112 -12.95 10.52 -14.06
CA GLY A 112 -13.89 9.52 -13.54
C GLY A 112 -13.21 8.21 -13.15
N GLU A 113 -13.88 7.42 -12.30
CA GLU A 113 -13.31 6.19 -11.69
C GLU A 113 -12.85 5.17 -12.75
N GLU A 114 -13.69 4.89 -13.75
CA GLU A 114 -13.43 3.86 -14.74
C GLU A 114 -12.19 4.19 -15.61
N THR A 115 -12.07 5.43 -16.05
CA THR A 115 -10.93 5.88 -16.88
C THR A 115 -9.66 6.00 -16.04
N ALA A 116 -9.76 6.50 -14.81
CA ALA A 116 -8.62 6.53 -13.89
C ALA A 116 -8.07 5.12 -13.61
N GLN A 117 -8.95 4.14 -13.39
CA GLN A 117 -8.54 2.76 -13.17
C GLN A 117 -7.83 2.16 -14.38
N LYS A 118 -8.30 2.43 -15.60
CA LYS A 118 -7.61 2.02 -16.85
C LYS A 118 -6.20 2.62 -16.95
N ILE A 119 -6.02 3.88 -16.56
CA ILE A 119 -4.71 4.55 -16.57
C ILE A 119 -3.79 4.00 -15.47
N ILE A 120 -4.32 3.70 -14.28
CA ILE A 120 -3.55 3.14 -13.16
C ILE A 120 -3.09 1.71 -13.46
N ALA A 121 -3.96 0.89 -14.04
CA ALA A 121 -3.65 -0.49 -14.42
C ALA A 121 -2.82 -0.60 -15.70
N ALA A 122 -2.65 0.51 -16.44
CA ALA A 122 -1.82 0.51 -17.64
C ALA A 122 -0.37 0.23 -17.24
N PRO A 123 0.33 -0.67 -17.95
CA PRO A 123 1.74 -0.90 -17.69
C PRO A 123 2.52 0.41 -17.87
N PRO A 124 3.60 0.62 -17.10
CA PRO A 124 4.43 1.81 -17.28
C PRO A 124 4.87 1.86 -18.74
N VAL A 125 4.52 2.95 -19.42
CA VAL A 125 4.95 3.19 -20.79
C VAL A 125 6.47 3.14 -20.77
N GLN A 126 7.06 2.15 -21.46
CA GLN A 126 8.49 2.11 -21.68
C GLN A 126 8.86 3.27 -22.61
N ILE A 127 9.08 4.45 -22.03
CA ILE A 127 9.53 5.66 -22.75
C ILE A 127 10.90 5.42 -23.42
N GLY A 128 11.61 4.35 -23.04
CA GLY A 128 12.86 3.91 -23.67
C GLY A 128 12.74 3.28 -25.07
N CYS A 129 11.54 2.92 -25.56
CA CYS A 129 11.39 2.27 -26.88
C CYS A 129 10.84 3.19 -28.00
N LEU A 130 10.39 4.40 -27.70
CA LEU A 130 9.80 5.31 -28.71
C LEU A 130 10.77 6.37 -29.24
N LEU A 131 11.99 6.46 -28.73
CA LEU A 131 13.01 7.38 -29.24
C LEU A 131 13.90 6.80 -30.35
N TYR A 132 13.75 5.51 -30.73
CA TYR A 132 14.59 4.86 -31.74
C TYR A 132 13.90 4.49 -33.06
N THR A 133 12.64 4.90 -33.28
CA THR A 133 11.92 4.62 -34.54
C THR A 133 11.38 5.86 -35.25
N GLN A 134 11.84 7.06 -34.87
CA GLN A 134 11.65 8.29 -35.67
C GLN A 134 12.90 8.67 -36.47
N GLU A 135 13.53 7.72 -37.15
CA GLU A 135 14.42 8.05 -38.27
C GLU A 135 13.95 7.40 -39.57
N ARG A 136 13.72 8.28 -40.56
CA ARG A 136 13.59 8.07 -42.00
C ARG A 136 12.24 7.59 -42.54
N LYS A 137 11.27 8.50 -42.58
CA LYS A 137 10.43 8.63 -43.79
C LYS A 137 11.27 9.29 -44.89
N PRO A 138 11.58 8.64 -46.02
CA PRO A 138 12.12 9.35 -47.17
C PRO A 138 11.05 10.33 -47.68
N ARG A 139 11.41 11.62 -47.76
CA ARG A 139 10.61 12.65 -48.43
C ARG A 139 10.46 12.26 -49.90
N ARG A 140 9.23 12.32 -50.42
CA ARG A 140 8.93 12.23 -51.84
C ARG A 140 9.84 13.19 -52.61
N ALA A 141 10.57 12.67 -53.59
CA ALA A 141 11.18 13.48 -54.63
C ALA A 141 10.08 13.75 -55.67
N GLU A 142 9.43 14.89 -55.54
CA GLU A 142 8.78 15.55 -56.67
C GLU A 142 9.75 16.62 -57.20
N ASP A 143 9.75 16.73 -58.53
CA ASP A 143 10.33 17.78 -59.37
C ASP A 143 11.79 17.67 -59.85
N GLY A 144 11.91 17.43 -61.16
CA GLY A 144 13.14 17.60 -61.94
C GLY A 144 12.90 17.39 -63.43
N LYS A 145 12.33 18.39 -64.11
CA LYS A 145 12.22 18.46 -65.59
C LYS A 145 13.59 18.26 -66.26
N PRO A 146 13.69 17.57 -67.41
CA PRO A 146 14.91 17.61 -68.21
C PRO A 146 14.98 18.92 -69.01
N TYR A 147 16.07 19.66 -68.81
CA TYR A 147 16.51 20.75 -69.68
C TYR A 147 17.10 20.14 -70.96
N ASN A 148 16.64 20.62 -72.12
CA ASN A 148 17.29 20.43 -73.41
C ASN A 148 18.64 21.16 -73.42
N SER A 149 19.69 20.53 -73.96
CA SER A 149 20.89 21.23 -74.46
C SER A 149 21.59 20.37 -75.53
N SER A 150 21.50 20.87 -76.77
CA SER A 150 22.37 20.74 -77.95
C SER A 150 22.73 19.38 -78.52
#